data_AF-A0A928HXB7-F1
#
_entry.id   AF-A0A928HXB7-F1
#
_cell.length_a   1.000
_cell.length_b   1.000
_cell.length_c   1.000
_cell.angle_alpha   90.00
_cell.angle_beta   90.00
_cell.angle_gamma   90.00
#
_symmetry.space_group_name_H-M   'P 1'
#
loop_
_entity.id
_entity.type
_entity.pdbx_description
1 polymer ?
#
loop_
_entity_poly.entity_id
_entity_poly.type
_entity_poly.pdbx_seq_one_letter_code
_entity_poly.pdbx_strand_id
1 'polypeptide(L)' 'MKYVVLQVILKEKFIGAGSKNLSELEEIINGQAEKGYRLHTISTASSGTKGLMGGDRIQATLVFEKI' A
#
# COMPACT_ATOMS: atom_id res chain seq x y z
N MET A 1 4.91 -7.26 -22.43
CA MET A 1 4.74 -7.27 -20.97
C MET A 1 3.69 -6.26 -20.58
N LYS A 2 2.76 -6.59 -19.67
CA LYS A 2 1.75 -5.67 -19.14
C LYS A 2 2.04 -5.42 -17.67
N TYR A 3 1.91 -4.17 -17.24
CA TYR A 3 2.07 -3.77 -15.85
C TYR A 3 0.78 -3.15 -15.31
N VAL A 4 0.54 -3.34 -14.01
CA VAL A 4 -0.51 -2.67 -13.25
C VAL A 4 0.15 -1.90 -12.12
N VAL A 5 -0.21 -0.64 -11.95
CA VAL A 5 0.31 0.22 -10.89
C VAL A 5 -0.85 0.63 -9.98
N LEU A 6 -0.70 0.39 -8.67
CA LEU A 6 -1.68 0.74 -7.66
C LEU A 6 -1.04 1.59 -6.59
N GLN A 7 -1.76 2.63 -6.15
CA GLN A 7 -1.33 3.50 -5.07
C GLN A 7 -2.24 3.31 -3.86
N VAL A 8 -1.64 3.12 -2.70
CA VAL A 8 -2.31 2.90 -1.41
C VAL A 8 -1.76 3.89 -0.40
N ILE A 9 -2.64 4.47 0.44
CA ILE A 9 -2.23 5.39 1.51
C ILE A 9 -2.33 4.65 2.83
N LEU A 10 -1.19 4.32 3.42
CA LEU A 10 -1.07 3.73 4.74
C LEU A 10 -1.07 4.86 5.77
N LYS A 11 -2.06 4.88 6.66
CA LYS A 11 -2.13 5.87 7.75
C LYS A 11 -1.58 5.28 9.03
N GLU A 12 -0.66 5.95 9.71
CA GLU A 12 -0.31 5.55 11.08
C GLU A 12 -1.55 5.56 11.97
N LYS A 13 -1.79 4.45 12.68
CA LYS A 13 -2.88 4.40 13.65
C LYS A 13 -2.48 5.19 14.88
N PHE A 14 -3.25 6.22 15.21
CA PHE A 14 -3.07 6.95 16.46
C PHE A 14 -3.54 6.15 17.68
N ILE A 15 -4.46 5.17 17.57
CA ILE A 15 -4.93 4.34 18.69
C ILE A 15 -5.42 2.95 18.18
N GLY A 16 -5.03 1.87 18.86
CA GLY A 16 -5.60 0.51 18.71
C GLY A 16 -4.75 -0.49 17.90
N ALA A 17 -4.32 -1.58 18.55
CA ALA A 17 -3.38 -2.61 18.09
C ALA A 17 -3.89 -3.53 16.95
N GLY A 18 -4.49 -2.98 15.89
CA GLY A 18 -4.88 -3.74 14.71
C GLY A 18 -4.44 -3.03 13.44
N SER A 19 -3.48 -3.54 12.70
CA SER A 19 -2.94 -2.90 11.50
C SER A 19 -3.90 -3.00 10.30
N LYS A 20 -4.99 -2.21 10.29
CA LYS A 20 -5.96 -2.16 9.17
C LYS A 20 -5.29 -1.99 7.80
N ASN A 21 -4.15 -1.28 7.75
CA ASN A 21 -3.37 -1.09 6.51
C ASN A 21 -2.76 -2.39 5.96
N LEU A 22 -2.41 -3.36 6.82
CA LEU A 22 -1.80 -4.62 6.36
C LEU A 22 -2.85 -5.51 5.69
N SER A 23 -4.06 -5.57 6.25
CA SER A 23 -5.17 -6.31 5.63
C SER A 23 -5.55 -5.75 4.25
N GLU A 24 -5.55 -4.43 4.09
CA GLU A 24 -5.81 -3.79 2.80
C GLU A 24 -4.71 -4.06 1.77
N LEU A 25 -3.43 -4.01 2.18
CA LEU A 25 -2.32 -4.40 1.30
C LEU A 25 -2.40 -5.86 0.88
N GLU A 26 -2.72 -6.76 1.82
CA GLU A 26 -2.89 -8.19 1.56
C GLU A 26 -4.01 -8.45 0.55
N GLU A 27 -5.17 -7.82 0.73
CA GLU A 27 -6.31 -7.93 -0.19
C GLU A 27 -5.94 -7.45 -1.61
N ILE A 28 -5.24 -6.32 -1.73
CA ILE A 28 -4.79 -5.79 -3.02
C ILE A 28 -3.81 -6.74 -3.71
N ILE A 29 -2.82 -7.25 -2.97
CA ILE A 29 -1.81 -8.16 -3.53
C ILE A 29 -2.47 -9.47 -3.97
N ASN A 30 -3.32 -10.06 -3.14
CA ASN A 30 -4.04 -11.29 -3.46
C ASN A 30 -4.95 -11.10 -4.66
N GLY A 31 -5.69 -9.98 -4.74
CA GLY A 31 -6.56 -9.68 -5.87
C GLY A 31 -5.81 -9.47 -7.20
N GLN A 32 -4.55 -9.02 -7.18
CA GLN A 32 -3.70 -8.99 -8.38
C GLN A 32 -3.14 -10.38 -8.72
N ALA A 33 -2.76 -11.15 -7.70
CA ALA A 33 -2.29 -12.53 -7.86
C ALA A 33 -3.35 -13.43 -8.51
N GLU A 34 -4.62 -13.33 -8.10
CA GLU A 34 -5.75 -14.03 -8.72
C GLU A 34 -5.96 -13.67 -10.19
N LYS A 35 -5.63 -12.43 -10.58
CA LYS A 35 -5.66 -11.96 -11.98
C LYS A 35 -4.42 -12.41 -12.78
N GLY A 36 -3.55 -13.20 -12.15
CA GLY A 36 -2.29 -13.70 -12.72
C GLY A 36 -1.25 -12.60 -12.90
N TYR A 37 -1.18 -11.65 -11.98
CA TYR A 37 -0.08 -10.68 -11.91
C TYR A 37 0.79 -10.97 -10.69
N ARG A 38 2.12 -10.81 -10.84
CA ARG A 38 3.09 -10.93 -9.75
C ARG A 38 3.48 -9.53 -9.28
N LEU A 39 3.59 -9.33 -7.97
CA LEU A 39 4.18 -8.11 -7.43
C LEU A 39 5.66 -8.02 -7.89
N HIS A 40 5.98 -7.01 -8.67
CA HIS A 40 7.32 -6.77 -9.20
C HIS A 40 8.12 -5.89 -8.24
N THR A 41 7.53 -4.79 -7.76
CA THR A 41 8.17 -3.90 -6.80
C THR A 41 7.16 -3.10 -6.00
N ILE A 42 7.58 -2.62 -4.84
CA ILE A 42 6.86 -1.68 -4.00
C ILE A 42 7.79 -0.51 -3.66
N SER A 43 7.29 0.71 -3.80
CA SER A 43 7.98 1.92 -3.39
C SER A 43 7.13 2.68 -2.39
N THR A 44 7.73 3.16 -1.31
CA THR A 44 7.05 3.96 -0.29
C THR A 44 7.62 5.37 -0.26
N ALA A 45 6.72 6.34 -0.12
CA ALA A 45 7.05 7.74 0.11
C ALA A 45 6.33 8.20 1.38
N SER A 46 7.07 8.70 2.36
CA SER A 46 6.50 9.34 3.54
C SER A 46 6.24 10.82 3.25
N SER A 47 4.99 11.25 3.38
CA SER A 47 4.68 12.68 3.44
C SER A 47 4.65 13.10 4.90
N GLY A 48 5.79 13.55 5.44
CA GLY A 48 5.88 14.06 6.80
C GLY A 48 5.15 15.40 6.93
N THR A 49 3.82 15.38 7.09
CA THR A 49 3.07 16.59 7.43
C THR A 49 2.83 16.63 8.94
N LYS A 50 3.72 17.35 9.64
CA LYS A 50 3.52 17.79 11.02
C LYS A 50 2.37 18.80 11.09
N GLY A 51 1.13 18.33 11.05
CA GLY A 51 -0.07 19.09 11.40
C GLY A 51 -0.51 18.73 12.82
N LEU A 52 -1.00 19.71 13.58
CA LEU A 52 -1.34 19.74 15.01
C LEU A 52 -2.17 18.55 15.58
N MET A 53 -2.66 17.62 14.74
CA MET A 53 -3.55 16.52 15.12
C MET A 53 -3.19 15.15 14.52
N GLY A 54 -1.90 14.89 14.29
CA GLY A 54 -1.36 13.52 14.39
C GLY A 54 -1.57 12.57 13.20
N GLY A 55 -0.49 12.38 12.45
CA GLY A 55 -0.07 11.06 11.98
C GLY A 55 0.62 11.03 10.62
N ASP A 56 1.74 10.29 10.55
CA ASP A 56 2.45 10.14 9.30
C ASP A 56 1.61 9.30 8.34
N ARG A 57 1.60 9.76 7.09
CA ARG A 57 0.99 9.05 5.97
C ARG A 57 2.11 8.53 5.12
N ILE A 58 2.09 7.21 4.90
CA ILE A 58 3.00 6.55 3.98
C ILE A 58 2.19 6.23 2.73
N GLN A 59 2.58 6.83 1.62
CA GLN A 59 2.06 6.47 0.31
C GLN A 59 2.88 5.30 -0.23
N ALA A 60 2.23 4.17 -0.50
CA ALA A 60 2.83 3.01 -1.14
C ALA A 60 2.38 2.92 -2.61
N THR A 61 3.32 2.73 -3.51
CA THR A 61 3.08 2.43 -4.93
C THR A 61 3.50 1.00 -5.19
N LEU A 62 2.55 0.16 -5.58
CA LEU A 62 2.76 -1.24 -5.93
C LEU A 62 2.75 -1.39 -7.43
N VAL A 63 3.76 -2.04 -7.98
CA VAL A 63 3.87 -2.36 -9.41
C VAL A 63 3.79 -3.86 -9.56
N PHE A 64 2.83 -4.32 -10.35
CA PHE A 64 2.62 -5.72 -10.68
C PHE A 64 2.92 -5.97 -12.15
N GLU A 65 3.56 -7.09 -12.45
CA GLU A 65 3.85 -7.55 -13.80
C GLU A 65 2.98 -8.76 -14.16
N LYS A 66 2.52 -8.83 -15.42
CA LYS A 66 1.74 -9.96 -15.89
C LYS A 66 2.64 -11.20 -15.99
N ILE A 67 2.20 -12.29 -15.36
CA ILE A 67 2.77 -13.64 -15.51
C ILE A 67 2.37 -14.20 -16.87
#